data_AF-A0AB73T154-F1
#
_entry.id   AF-A0AB73T154-F1
#
_cell.length_a   1.000
_cell.length_b   1.000
_cell.length_c   1.000
_cell.angle_alpha   90.00
_cell.angle_beta   90.00
_cell.angle_gamma   90.00
#
_symmetry.space_group_name_H-M   'P 1'
#
loop_
_entity.id
_entity.type
_entity.pdbx_description
1 polymer ?
#
loop_
_entity_poly.entity_id
_entity_poly.type
_entity_poly.pdbx_seq_one_letter_code
_entity_poly.pdbx_strand_id
1 'polypeptide(L)'
;MPKYKAYYNREREAERREKQEQKSERKRRKVIRANYEPLLPVIVKELFWAMLILLPVTLLVEIIVTIQDKRTSGPAAFFLRSSQSLLAVWLFFAVPLLALCLIQLIRVCYYGYKEKTYKFSDEISGREADEYTQVNEAEDPELILYAGPEEIPAKKKYMKWMKITLLTGCVMVLYYLAAVIIRKF
;
A
#
# COMPACT_ATOMS: atom_id res chain seq x y z
N MET A 1 21.23 -21.81 -43.91
CA MET A 1 20.62 -21.42 -42.61
C MET A 1 20.84 -19.96 -42.13
N PRO A 2 21.30 -18.94 -42.90
CA PRO A 2 21.46 -17.58 -42.38
C PRO A 2 20.14 -16.76 -42.28
N LYS A 3 19.14 -17.05 -43.12
CA LYS A 3 17.84 -16.33 -43.13
C LYS A 3 17.04 -16.48 -41.84
N TYR A 4 17.07 -17.67 -41.22
CA TYR A 4 16.37 -17.93 -39.94
C TYR A 4 16.98 -17.15 -38.77
N LYS A 5 18.31 -16.98 -38.75
CA LYS A 5 19.03 -16.24 -37.70
C LYS A 5 18.75 -14.73 -37.78
N ALA A 6 18.62 -14.20 -39.00
CA ALA A 6 18.24 -12.81 -39.22
C ALA A 6 16.78 -12.53 -38.84
N TYR A 7 15.86 -13.45 -39.14
CA TYR A 7 14.46 -13.36 -38.72
C TYR A 7 14.32 -13.33 -37.18
N TYR A 8 14.97 -14.29 -36.50
CA TYR A 8 14.95 -14.38 -35.04
C TYR A 8 15.55 -13.14 -34.35
N ASN A 9 16.61 -12.56 -34.93
CA ASN A 9 17.20 -11.33 -34.40
C ASN A 9 16.26 -10.12 -34.56
N ARG A 10 15.51 -10.03 -35.68
CA ARG A 10 14.52 -8.96 -35.87
C ARG A 10 13.34 -9.09 -34.91
N GLU A 11 12.82 -10.29 -34.69
CA GLU A 11 11.78 -10.54 -33.68
C GLU A 11 12.26 -10.15 -32.28
N ARG A 12 13.49 -10.52 -31.92
CA ARG A 12 14.07 -10.19 -30.61
C ARG A 12 14.35 -8.70 -30.43
N GLU A 13 14.70 -8.00 -31.50
CA GLU A 13 14.85 -6.53 -31.50
C GLU A 13 13.50 -5.83 -31.39
N ALA A 14 12.47 -6.31 -32.09
CA ALA A 14 11.10 -5.82 -31.97
C ALA A 14 10.57 -6.01 -30.54
N GLU A 15 10.72 -7.20 -29.97
CA GLU A 15 10.31 -7.51 -28.60
C GLU A 15 11.05 -6.63 -27.56
N ARG A 16 12.32 -6.30 -27.81
CA ARG A 16 13.10 -5.38 -26.96
C ARG A 16 12.60 -3.94 -27.07
N ARG A 17 12.21 -3.49 -28.25
CA ARG A 17 11.66 -2.14 -28.47
C ARG A 17 10.29 -2.01 -27.82
N GLU A 18 9.39 -2.98 -28.02
CA GLU A 18 8.08 -3.02 -27.35
C GLU A 18 8.25 -3.00 -25.81
N LYS A 19 9.17 -3.81 -25.26
CA LYS A 19 9.47 -3.79 -23.83
C LYS A 19 10.04 -2.46 -23.34
N GLN A 20 10.78 -1.73 -24.18
CA GLN A 20 11.30 -0.41 -23.85
C GLN A 20 10.21 0.66 -23.88
N GLU A 21 9.34 0.62 -24.89
CA GLU A 21 8.19 1.51 -25.06
C GLU A 21 7.21 1.36 -23.89
N GLN A 22 6.81 0.13 -23.56
CA GLN A 22 6.00 -0.15 -22.38
C GLN A 22 6.65 0.33 -21.08
N LYS A 23 7.99 0.22 -20.95
CA LYS A 23 8.70 0.74 -19.78
C LYS A 23 8.67 2.26 -19.72
N SER A 24 8.82 2.95 -20.85
CA SER A 24 8.76 4.42 -20.90
C SER A 24 7.35 4.93 -20.63
N GLU A 25 6.32 4.31 -21.18
CA GLU A 25 4.92 4.66 -20.91
C GLU A 25 4.58 4.46 -19.44
N ARG A 26 4.96 3.32 -18.84
CA ARG A 26 4.77 3.08 -17.41
C ARG A 26 5.44 4.16 -16.56
N LYS A 27 6.63 4.64 -16.94
CA LYS A 27 7.31 5.74 -16.25
C LYS A 27 6.55 7.05 -16.40
N ARG A 28 6.10 7.39 -17.61
CA ARG A 28 5.30 8.59 -17.89
C ARG A 28 3.99 8.59 -17.10
N ARG A 29 3.24 7.49 -17.14
CA ARG A 29 2.01 7.29 -16.36
C ARG A 29 2.24 7.48 -14.85
N LYS A 30 3.34 6.95 -14.30
CA LYS A 30 3.70 7.18 -12.88
C LYS A 30 3.95 8.65 -12.56
N VAL A 31 4.65 9.37 -13.42
CA VAL A 31 4.92 10.80 -13.24
C VAL A 31 3.61 11.61 -13.27
N ILE A 32 2.73 11.31 -14.23
CA ILE A 32 1.43 11.97 -14.34
C ILE A 32 0.60 11.71 -13.08
N ARG A 33 0.46 10.46 -12.63
CA ARG A 33 -0.26 10.16 -11.38
C ARG A 33 0.34 10.89 -10.18
N ALA A 34 1.67 10.91 -10.03
CA ALA A 34 2.32 11.59 -8.92
C ALA A 34 2.06 13.11 -8.90
N ASN A 35 1.86 13.74 -10.06
CA ASN A 35 1.60 15.17 -10.16
C ASN A 35 0.14 15.55 -9.86
N TYR A 36 -0.82 14.69 -10.21
CA TYR A 36 -2.25 15.01 -10.12
C TYR A 36 -2.99 14.31 -8.98
N GLU A 37 -2.53 13.13 -8.54
CA GLU A 37 -3.13 12.42 -7.40
C GLU A 37 -2.73 13.08 -6.08
N PRO A 38 -3.68 13.22 -5.13
CA PRO A 38 -3.35 13.73 -3.80
C PRO A 38 -2.42 12.74 -3.08
N LEU A 39 -1.25 13.22 -2.65
CA LEU A 39 -0.23 12.40 -1.97
C LEU A 39 -0.72 11.82 -0.63
N LEU A 40 -1.49 12.59 0.13
CA LEU A 40 -1.87 12.20 1.49
C LEU A 40 -2.71 10.90 1.53
N PRO A 41 -3.80 10.73 0.75
CA PRO A 41 -4.53 9.47 0.70
C PRO A 41 -3.68 8.25 0.30
N VAL A 42 -2.73 8.44 -0.62
CA VAL A 42 -1.80 7.39 -1.05
C VAL A 42 -0.89 7.00 0.11
N ILE A 43 -0.28 7.96 0.80
CA ILE A 43 0.60 7.71 1.96
C ILE A 43 -0.14 6.96 3.06
N VAL A 44 -1.39 7.36 3.38
CA VAL A 44 -2.19 6.68 4.41
C VAL A 44 -2.47 5.22 4.01
N LYS A 45 -2.81 4.98 2.74
CA LYS A 45 -3.03 3.62 2.22
C LYS A 45 -1.78 2.76 2.35
N GLU A 46 -0.63 3.28 1.93
CA GLU A 46 0.64 2.56 1.98
C GLU A 46 1.06 2.26 3.43
N LEU A 47 0.92 3.23 4.34
CA LEU A 47 1.19 3.02 5.77
C LEU A 47 0.30 1.93 6.38
N PHE A 48 -0.98 1.91 6.02
CA PHE A 48 -1.91 0.88 6.49
C PHE A 48 -1.51 -0.52 6.02
N TRP A 49 -1.20 -0.68 4.73
CA TRP A 49 -0.74 -1.97 4.19
C TRP A 49 0.63 -2.38 4.73
N ALA A 50 1.57 -1.44 4.84
CA ALA A 50 2.88 -1.68 5.42
C ALA A 50 2.76 -2.21 6.85
N MET A 51 1.90 -1.61 7.68
CA MET A 51 1.60 -2.09 9.03
C MET A 51 1.11 -3.53 9.01
N LEU A 52 0.10 -3.85 8.18
CA LEU A 52 -0.49 -5.19 8.13
C LEU A 52 0.48 -6.27 7.63
N ILE A 53 1.39 -5.92 6.71
CA ILE A 53 2.38 -6.86 6.15
C ILE A 53 3.57 -7.02 7.10
N LEU A 54 4.02 -5.96 7.76
CA LEU A 54 5.20 -6.03 8.62
C LEU A 54 4.95 -6.78 9.93
N LEU A 55 3.71 -6.81 10.43
CA LEU A 55 3.35 -7.61 11.60
C LEU A 55 3.67 -9.11 11.42
N PRO A 56 3.14 -9.83 10.41
CA PRO A 56 3.46 -11.24 10.20
C PRO A 56 4.92 -11.45 9.79
N VAL A 57 5.54 -10.52 9.05
CA VAL A 57 6.97 -10.61 8.72
C VAL A 57 7.82 -10.57 9.98
N THR A 58 7.52 -9.68 10.92
CA THR A 58 8.21 -9.58 12.21
C THR A 58 8.07 -10.89 12.99
N LEU A 59 6.86 -11.46 13.04
CA LEU A 59 6.64 -12.74 13.69
C LEU A 59 7.44 -13.88 13.04
N LEU A 60 7.50 -13.93 11.71
CA LEU A 60 8.28 -14.94 10.98
C LEU A 60 9.78 -14.81 11.25
N VAL A 61 10.31 -13.59 11.27
CA VAL A 61 11.72 -13.34 11.63
C VAL A 61 11.99 -13.86 13.04
N GLU A 62 11.11 -13.55 13.99
CA GLU A 62 11.25 -14.02 15.38
C GLU A 62 11.21 -15.56 15.48
N ILE A 63 10.34 -16.21 14.72
CA ILE A 63 10.28 -17.69 14.63
C ILE A 63 11.58 -18.25 14.06
N ILE A 64 12.08 -17.69 12.96
CA ILE A 64 13.32 -18.15 12.31
C ILE A 64 14.51 -18.02 13.27
N VAL A 65 14.66 -16.87 13.93
CA VAL A 65 15.72 -16.65 14.92
C VAL A 65 15.62 -17.68 16.04
N THR A 66 14.42 -17.95 16.54
CA THR A 66 14.19 -18.93 17.61
C THR A 66 14.54 -20.36 17.20
N ILE A 67 14.29 -20.73 15.94
CA ILE A 67 14.66 -22.04 15.38
C ILE A 67 16.17 -22.15 15.16
N GLN A 68 16.79 -21.08 14.66
CA GLN A 68 18.23 -21.04 14.33
C GLN A 68 19.12 -21.02 15.57
N ASP A 69 18.68 -20.39 16.68
CA ASP A 69 19.51 -20.23 17.88
C ASP A 69 19.85 -21.55 18.61
N LYS A 70 19.27 -22.70 18.25
CA LYS A 70 19.53 -24.06 18.79
C LYS A 70 19.58 -24.25 20.32
N ARG A 71 19.57 -23.23 21.20
CA ARG A 71 19.53 -23.34 22.68
C ARG A 71 19.50 -21.94 23.33
N THR A 72 18.64 -21.75 24.34
CA THR A 72 18.95 -21.24 25.71
C THR A 72 17.74 -20.61 26.39
N SER A 73 16.82 -20.03 25.64
CA SER A 73 15.66 -19.32 26.19
C SER A 73 14.36 -20.05 25.80
N GLY A 74 13.67 -20.63 26.78
CA GLY A 74 12.45 -21.41 26.58
C GLY A 74 11.28 -20.61 25.97
N PRO A 75 10.11 -21.25 25.77
CA PRO A 75 8.94 -20.65 25.09
C PRO A 75 8.55 -19.26 25.61
N ALA A 76 8.66 -19.03 26.92
CA ALA A 76 8.35 -17.75 27.56
C ALA A 76 9.20 -16.57 27.03
N ALA A 77 10.47 -16.81 26.70
CA ALA A 77 11.36 -15.76 26.17
C ALA A 77 11.00 -15.41 24.72
N PHE A 78 10.59 -16.39 23.92
CA PHE A 78 10.05 -16.15 22.58
C PHE A 78 8.81 -15.26 22.65
N PHE A 79 7.82 -15.62 23.48
CA PHE A 79 6.58 -14.85 23.62
C PHE A 79 6.82 -13.40 24.05
N LEU A 80 7.79 -13.16 24.94
CA LEU A 80 8.12 -11.80 25.36
C LEU A 80 8.80 -11.00 24.25
N ARG A 81 9.81 -11.58 23.58
CA ARG A 81 10.54 -10.87 22.52
C ARG A 81 9.63 -10.59 21.33
N SER A 82 8.88 -11.58 20.87
CA SER A 82 7.94 -11.42 19.76
C SER A 82 6.84 -10.40 20.08
N SER A 83 6.31 -10.40 21.30
CA SER A 83 5.27 -9.43 21.68
C SER A 83 5.80 -8.00 21.77
N GLN A 84 7.02 -7.79 22.25
CA GLN A 84 7.69 -6.49 22.23
C GLN A 84 7.95 -6.01 20.80
N SER A 85 8.51 -6.86 19.94
CA SER A 85 8.78 -6.55 18.53
C SER A 85 7.49 -6.19 17.78
N LEU A 86 6.43 -6.99 17.94
CA LEU A 86 5.13 -6.74 17.32
C LEU A 86 4.47 -5.44 17.81
N LEU A 87 4.52 -5.18 19.12
CA LEU A 87 3.95 -3.95 19.68
C LEU A 87 4.73 -2.71 19.21
N ALA A 88 6.06 -2.79 19.14
CA ALA A 88 6.91 -1.70 18.66
C ALA A 88 6.65 -1.40 17.17
N VAL A 89 6.60 -2.44 16.33
CA VAL A 89 6.25 -2.30 14.91
C VAL A 89 4.85 -1.71 14.75
N TRP A 90 3.86 -2.22 15.51
CA TRP A 90 2.52 -1.66 15.49
C TRP A 90 2.51 -0.18 15.85
N LEU A 91 3.16 0.23 16.96
CA LEU A 91 3.21 1.64 17.38
C LEU A 91 3.85 2.54 16.32
N PHE A 92 4.96 2.10 15.72
CA PHE A 92 5.68 2.88 14.71
C PHE A 92 4.80 3.26 13.51
N PHE A 93 3.94 2.34 13.05
CA PHE A 93 3.04 2.61 11.94
C PHE A 93 1.67 3.15 12.37
N ALA A 94 1.12 2.68 13.49
CA ALA A 94 -0.22 3.05 13.94
C ALA A 94 -0.31 4.52 14.34
N VAL A 95 0.71 5.07 15.01
CA VAL A 95 0.71 6.49 15.45
C VAL A 95 0.59 7.45 14.26
N PRO A 96 1.50 7.43 13.25
CA PRO A 96 1.37 8.33 12.10
C PRO A 96 0.11 8.03 11.28
N LEU A 97 -0.28 6.75 11.16
CA LEU A 97 -1.48 6.37 10.43
C LEU A 97 -2.76 6.96 11.07
N LEU A 98 -2.91 6.85 12.40
CA LEU A 98 -4.07 7.39 13.11
C LEU A 98 -4.11 8.92 13.02
N ALA A 99 -2.95 9.59 13.16
CA ALA A 99 -2.85 11.03 13.00
C ALA A 99 -3.28 11.49 11.59
N LEU A 100 -2.78 10.83 10.54
CA LEU A 100 -3.15 11.16 9.17
C LEU A 100 -4.61 10.83 8.85
N CYS A 101 -5.14 9.71 9.36
CA CYS A 101 -6.57 9.39 9.24
C CYS A 101 -7.45 10.44 9.90
N LEU A 102 -7.08 10.96 11.07
CA LEU A 102 -7.80 12.05 11.74
C LEU A 102 -7.77 13.33 10.91
N ILE A 103 -6.60 13.71 10.38
CA ILE A 103 -6.48 14.87 9.49
C ILE A 103 -7.39 14.72 8.26
N GLN A 104 -7.43 13.53 7.64
CA GLN A 104 -8.31 13.26 6.51
C GLN A 104 -9.79 13.32 6.88
N LEU A 105 -10.17 12.78 8.04
CA LEU A 105 -11.54 12.88 8.52
C LEU A 105 -11.97 14.32 8.78
N ILE A 106 -11.09 15.14 9.35
CA ILE A 106 -11.35 16.58 9.53
C ILE A 106 -11.54 17.24 8.16
N ARG A 107 -10.67 16.92 7.19
CA ARG A 107 -10.76 17.44 5.81
C ARG A 107 -12.09 17.08 5.14
N VAL A 108 -12.55 15.85 5.31
CA VAL A 108 -13.81 15.38 4.72
C VAL A 108 -15.02 15.99 5.43
N CYS A 109 -15.04 16.00 6.76
CA CYS A 109 -16.20 16.43 7.54
C CYS A 109 -16.37 17.96 7.59
N TYR A 110 -15.28 18.72 7.70
CA TYR A 110 -15.34 20.18 7.87
C TYR A 110 -15.11 20.94 6.57
N TYR A 111 -14.21 20.44 5.71
CA TYR A 111 -13.86 21.13 4.46
C TYR A 111 -14.55 20.53 3.23
N GLY A 112 -15.44 19.55 3.42
CA GLY A 112 -16.21 18.94 2.33
C GLY A 112 -15.36 18.22 1.28
N TYR A 113 -14.14 17.82 1.63
CA TYR A 113 -13.25 17.14 0.70
C TYR A 113 -13.84 15.80 0.25
N LYS A 114 -13.88 15.60 -1.06
CA LYS A 114 -14.23 14.32 -1.70
C LYS A 114 -12.98 13.75 -2.37
N GLU A 115 -12.62 12.53 -2.01
CA GLU A 115 -11.50 11.84 -2.64
C GLU A 115 -11.93 11.39 -4.04
N LYS A 116 -11.21 11.80 -5.08
CA LYS A 116 -11.52 11.41 -6.46
C LYS A 116 -10.73 10.16 -6.84
N THR A 117 -11.31 9.36 -7.73
CA THR A 117 -10.62 8.21 -8.32
C THR A 117 -9.97 8.66 -9.62
N TYR A 118 -8.67 8.39 -9.79
CA TYR A 118 -7.91 8.81 -10.96
C TYR A 118 -7.65 7.59 -11.86
N LYS A 119 -8.05 7.68 -13.13
CA LYS A 119 -7.91 6.61 -14.13
C LYS A 119 -7.40 7.17 -15.45
N PHE A 120 -6.59 6.40 -16.16
CA PHE A 120 -6.20 6.73 -17.53
C PHE A 120 -7.32 6.40 -18.53
N SER A 121 -7.29 7.00 -19.71
CA SER A 121 -8.30 6.80 -20.76
C SER A 121 -8.57 5.33 -21.10
N ASP A 122 -7.52 4.49 -21.11
CA ASP A 122 -7.59 3.05 -21.36
C ASP A 122 -8.19 2.24 -20.20
N GLU A 123 -8.25 2.82 -19.00
CA GLU A 123 -8.81 2.21 -17.78
C GLU A 123 -10.31 2.52 -17.60
N ILE A 124 -10.88 3.40 -18.44
CA ILE A 124 -12.27 3.84 -18.33
C ILE A 124 -13.13 3.05 -19.32
N SER A 125 -14.17 2.39 -18.81
CA SER A 125 -15.14 1.73 -19.69
C SER A 125 -16.02 2.79 -20.38
N GLY A 126 -16.39 2.58 -21.65
CA GLY A 126 -17.14 3.57 -22.42
C GLY A 126 -18.50 3.98 -21.83
N ARG A 127 -19.05 3.23 -20.87
CA ARG A 127 -20.28 3.59 -20.13
C ARG A 127 -20.04 4.48 -18.92
N GLU A 128 -18.81 4.49 -18.39
CA GLU A 128 -18.42 5.29 -17.22
C GLU A 128 -17.76 6.61 -17.62
N ALA A 129 -17.42 6.81 -18.90
CA ALA A 129 -16.66 7.96 -19.39
C ALA A 129 -17.30 9.32 -19.04
N ASP A 130 -18.63 9.40 -19.02
CA ASP A 130 -19.38 10.63 -18.72
C ASP A 130 -19.23 11.09 -17.25
N GLU A 131 -18.84 10.19 -16.34
CA GLU A 131 -18.65 10.49 -14.92
C GLU A 131 -17.25 11.04 -14.59
N TYR A 132 -16.34 11.01 -15.56
CA TYR A 132 -14.91 11.28 -15.38
C TYR A 132 -14.53 12.58 -16.09
N THR A 133 -13.92 13.51 -15.35
CA THR A 133 -13.44 14.79 -15.92
C THR A 133 -11.94 14.72 -16.15
N GLN A 134 -11.48 15.10 -17.34
CA GLN A 134 -10.05 15.21 -17.66
C GLN A 134 -9.37 16.22 -16.72
N VAL A 135 -8.19 15.86 -16.19
CA VAL A 135 -7.45 16.71 -15.24
C VAL A 135 -6.07 17.17 -15.73
N ASN A 136 -5.55 16.59 -16.80
CA ASN A 136 -4.27 16.97 -17.39
C ASN A 136 -4.41 17.36 -18.87
N GLU A 137 -3.54 18.27 -19.31
CA GLU A 137 -3.35 18.55 -20.74
C GLU A 137 -2.29 17.58 -21.27
N ALA A 138 -2.72 16.53 -21.96
CA ALA A 138 -1.83 15.57 -22.61
C ALA A 138 -2.14 15.53 -24.11
N GLU A 139 -1.09 15.61 -24.94
CA GLU A 139 -1.21 15.46 -26.39
C GLU A 139 -1.49 14.00 -26.80
N ASP A 140 -1.03 13.05 -25.98
CA ASP A 140 -1.19 11.63 -26.19
C ASP A 140 -2.51 11.13 -25.56
N PRO A 141 -3.43 10.55 -26.35
CA PRO A 141 -4.72 10.07 -25.86
C PRO A 141 -4.60 8.98 -24.80
N GLU A 142 -3.52 8.20 -24.77
CA GLU A 142 -3.30 7.14 -23.75
C GLU A 142 -2.77 7.68 -22.42
N LEU A 143 -2.30 8.93 -22.39
CA LEU A 143 -1.76 9.58 -21.20
C LEU A 143 -2.76 10.55 -20.54
N ILE A 144 -3.98 10.62 -21.06
CA ILE A 144 -5.05 11.44 -20.48
C ILE A 144 -5.51 10.80 -19.17
N LEU A 145 -5.38 11.55 -18.09
CA LEU A 145 -5.82 11.21 -16.75
C LEU A 145 -7.16 11.89 -16.50
N TYR A 146 -8.10 11.10 -16.01
CA TYR A 146 -9.41 11.59 -15.60
C TYR A 146 -9.60 11.39 -14.11
N ALA A 147 -10.32 12.33 -13.49
CA ALA A 147 -10.77 12.25 -12.12
C ALA A 147 -12.28 12.04 -12.09
N GLY A 148 -12.70 10.91 -11.53
CA GLY A 148 -14.10 10.50 -11.42
C GLY A 148 -14.63 10.50 -9.99
N PRO A 149 -15.84 9.97 -9.80
CA PRO A 149 -16.47 9.87 -8.50
C PRO A 149 -15.69 8.97 -7.55
N GLU A 150 -15.97 9.16 -6.26
CA GLU A 150 -15.39 8.38 -5.20
C GLU A 150 -16.00 6.97 -5.17
N GLU A 151 -15.17 5.92 -5.23
CA GLU A 151 -15.67 4.53 -5.14
C GLU A 151 -16.25 4.20 -3.75
N ILE A 152 -15.59 4.68 -2.68
CA ILE A 152 -16.00 4.44 -1.29
C ILE A 152 -15.91 5.78 -0.54
N PRO A 153 -16.98 6.24 0.12
CA PRO A 153 -16.97 7.50 0.85
C PRO A 153 -15.75 7.64 1.77
N ALA A 154 -14.97 8.72 1.63
CA ALA A 154 -13.69 8.93 2.30
C ALA A 154 -13.84 8.76 3.80
N LYS A 155 -14.92 9.33 4.36
CA LYS A 155 -15.28 9.17 5.78
C LYS A 155 -15.37 7.68 6.17
N LYS A 156 -16.06 6.87 5.40
CA LYS A 156 -16.24 5.43 5.68
C LYS A 156 -14.91 4.68 5.54
N LYS A 157 -14.10 5.04 4.55
CA LYS A 157 -12.76 4.48 4.30
C LYS A 157 -11.80 4.74 5.47
N TYR A 158 -11.58 5.99 5.85
CA TYR A 158 -10.66 6.34 6.94
C TYR A 158 -11.15 5.85 8.30
N MET A 159 -12.46 5.87 8.57
CA MET A 159 -13.04 5.26 9.77
C MET A 159 -12.80 3.76 9.83
N LYS A 160 -12.91 3.04 8.70
CA LYS A 160 -12.63 1.61 8.64
C LYS A 160 -11.17 1.33 8.97
N TRP A 161 -10.23 2.08 8.39
CA TRP A 161 -8.80 1.93 8.68
C TRP A 161 -8.49 2.21 10.14
N MET A 162 -9.01 3.31 10.72
CA MET A 162 -8.86 3.58 12.15
C MET A 162 -9.37 2.44 13.03
N LYS A 163 -10.56 1.90 12.74
CA LYS A 163 -11.13 0.78 13.51
C LYS A 163 -10.25 -0.46 13.46
N ILE A 164 -9.74 -0.82 12.28
CA ILE A 164 -8.84 -1.97 12.11
C ILE A 164 -7.53 -1.72 12.87
N THR A 165 -6.94 -0.53 12.74
CA THR A 165 -5.71 -0.17 13.46
C THR A 165 -5.90 -0.25 14.97
N LEU A 166 -7.01 0.27 15.50
CA LEU A 166 -7.32 0.19 16.93
C LEU A 166 -7.53 -1.26 17.38
N LEU A 167 -8.28 -2.05 16.61
CA LEU A 167 -8.53 -3.47 16.93
C LEU A 167 -7.23 -4.29 16.95
N THR A 168 -6.36 -4.10 15.94
CA THR A 168 -5.04 -4.73 15.92
C THR A 168 -4.18 -4.27 17.11
N GLY A 169 -4.25 -2.99 17.49
CA GLY A 169 -3.59 -2.47 18.68
C GLY A 169 -4.03 -3.16 19.97
N CYS A 170 -5.34 -3.34 20.16
CA CYS A 170 -5.86 -4.10 21.29
C CYS A 170 -5.31 -5.53 21.34
N VAL A 171 -5.26 -6.21 20.19
CA VAL A 171 -4.67 -7.56 20.11
C VAL A 171 -3.19 -7.56 20.49
N MET A 172 -2.40 -6.59 20.00
CA MET A 172 -0.97 -6.50 20.32
C MET A 172 -0.72 -6.20 21.80
N VAL A 173 -1.50 -5.29 22.39
CA VAL A 173 -1.41 -4.98 23.82
C VAL A 173 -1.79 -6.19 24.67
N LEU A 174 -2.88 -6.90 24.33
CA LEU A 174 -3.28 -8.12 25.03
C LEU A 174 -2.21 -9.22 24.91
N TYR A 175 -1.62 -9.39 23.73
CA TYR A 175 -0.54 -10.34 23.52
C TYR A 175 0.71 -10.01 24.36
N TYR A 176 1.10 -8.74 24.40
CA TYR A 176 2.19 -8.27 25.25
C TYR A 176 1.91 -8.48 26.75
N LEU A 177 0.71 -8.13 27.22
CA LEU A 177 0.32 -8.35 28.62
C LEU A 177 0.33 -9.83 28.98
N ALA A 178 -0.18 -10.70 28.11
CA ALA A 178 -0.13 -12.15 28.31
C ALA A 178 1.32 -12.66 28.40
N ALA A 179 2.21 -12.21 27.51
CA ALA A 179 3.62 -12.59 27.55
C ALA A 179 4.33 -12.12 28.83
N VAL A 180 4.02 -10.92 29.32
CA VAL A 180 4.55 -10.39 30.59
C VAL A 180 4.04 -11.21 31.77
N ILE A 181 2.78 -11.62 31.78
CA ILE A 181 2.19 -12.47 32.82
C ILE A 181 2.87 -13.85 32.81
N ILE A 182 3.01 -14.49 31.64
CA ILE A 182 3.66 -15.80 31.50
C ILE A 182 5.11 -15.78 31.99
N ARG A 183 5.82 -14.65 31.87
CA ARG A 183 7.18 -14.53 32.42
C ARG A 183 7.21 -14.50 33.96
N LYS A 184 6.15 -13.99 34.59
CA LYS A 184 6.08 -13.81 36.05
C LYS A 184 5.73 -15.09 36.81
N PHE A 185 5.15 -16.08 36.15
CA PHE A 185 4.79 -17.39 36.69
C PHE A 185 5.76 -18.47 36.21
#